data_AF-A0A6G6X8L2-F1
#
_entry.id   AF-A0A6G6X8L2-F1
#
_cell.length_a   1.000
_cell.length_b   1.000
_cell.length_c   1.000
_cell.angle_alpha   90.00
_cell.angle_beta   90.00
_cell.angle_gamma   90.00
#
_symmetry.space_group_name_H-M   'P 1'
#
loop_
_entity.id
_entity.type
_entity.pdbx_description
1 polymer ?
#
loop_
_entity_poly.entity_id
_entity_poly.type
_entity_poly.pdbx_seq_one_letter_code
_entity_poly.pdbx_strand_id
1 'polypeptide(L)'
;MEEAETNASSQWDAFFSAYGRAVFEAQELERNLATAMSFFEARKRAVLKRPTPNEIDTLMDELDGEPIGELIKRLNSFHVLDPSDLQTLNEANSARRVLVHHIGLIHAEKFSASDVVGLCHEVGKLRAAVFHGLYLSARLAETEINRMSREAKSRANGN
;
A
#
# COMPACT_ATOMS: atom_id res chain seq x y z
N MET A 1 -39.95 -2.83 -17.12
CA MET A 1 -38.78 -2.35 -17.90
C MET A 1 -38.01 -1.33 -17.06
N GLU A 2 -38.70 -0.32 -16.51
CA GLU A 2 -38.15 0.71 -15.61
C GLU A 2 -37.50 0.14 -14.32
N GLU A 3 -38.07 -0.89 -13.67
CA GLU A 3 -37.48 -1.52 -12.48
C GLU A 3 -36.18 -2.29 -12.77
N ALA A 4 -36.03 -2.90 -13.95
CA ALA A 4 -34.84 -3.66 -14.32
C ALA A 4 -33.65 -2.73 -14.63
N GLU A 5 -33.91 -1.60 -15.28
CA GLU A 5 -32.92 -0.55 -15.54
C GLU A 5 -32.48 0.14 -14.25
N THR A 6 -33.41 0.41 -13.34
CA THR A 6 -33.11 0.98 -12.01
C THR A 6 -32.24 0.04 -11.18
N ASN A 7 -32.52 -1.27 -11.21
CA ASN A 7 -31.76 -2.26 -10.47
C ASN A 7 -30.34 -2.43 -11.02
N ALA A 8 -30.17 -2.46 -12.35
CA ALA A 8 -28.85 -2.51 -12.99
C ALA A 8 -28.00 -1.26 -12.67
N SER A 9 -28.59 -0.06 -12.68
CA SER A 9 -27.90 1.19 -12.31
C SER A 9 -27.33 1.12 -10.89
N SER A 10 -28.12 0.66 -9.92
CA SER A 10 -27.69 0.60 -8.51
C SER A 10 -26.56 -0.42 -8.26
N GLN A 11 -26.50 -1.50 -9.03
CA GLN A 11 -25.42 -2.48 -8.95
C GLN A 11 -24.11 -1.92 -9.49
N TRP A 12 -24.16 -1.18 -10.60
CA TRP A 12 -22.97 -0.52 -11.15
C TRP A 12 -22.44 0.59 -10.24
N ASP A 13 -23.32 1.37 -9.60
CA ASP A 13 -22.93 2.35 -8.59
C ASP A 13 -22.21 1.69 -7.41
N ALA A 14 -22.72 0.56 -6.93
CA ALA A 14 -22.07 -0.22 -5.88
C ALA A 14 -20.68 -0.72 -6.32
N PHE A 15 -20.55 -1.20 -7.57
CA PHE A 15 -19.27 -1.61 -8.13
C PHE A 15 -18.27 -0.45 -8.18
N PHE A 16 -18.63 0.68 -8.79
CA PHE A 16 -17.72 1.81 -8.94
C PHE A 16 -17.31 2.41 -7.59
N SER A 17 -18.23 2.44 -6.62
CA SER A 17 -17.92 2.84 -5.24
C SER A 17 -16.91 1.90 -4.59
N ALA A 18 -17.13 0.58 -4.67
CA ALA A 18 -16.22 -0.42 -4.11
C ALA A 18 -14.84 -0.38 -4.80
N TYR A 19 -14.83 -0.26 -6.12
CA TYR A 19 -13.63 -0.17 -6.93
C TYR A 19 -12.83 1.11 -6.62
N GLY A 20 -13.49 2.27 -6.60
CA GLY A 20 -12.85 3.55 -6.27
C GLY A 20 -12.19 3.51 -4.90
N ARG A 21 -12.84 2.90 -3.91
CA ARG A 21 -12.24 2.70 -2.58
C ARG A 21 -11.04 1.74 -2.60
N ALA A 22 -11.11 0.66 -3.37
CA ALA A 22 -10.00 -0.28 -3.51
C ALA A 22 -8.77 0.37 -4.16
N VAL A 23 -8.98 1.21 -5.19
CA VAL A 23 -7.92 1.99 -5.84
C VAL A 23 -7.31 3.01 -4.89
N PHE A 24 -8.14 3.72 -4.12
CA PHE A 24 -7.64 4.65 -3.10
C PHE A 24 -6.75 3.93 -2.07
N GLU A 25 -7.20 2.80 -1.52
CA GLU A 25 -6.41 2.00 -0.57
C GLU A 25 -5.11 1.46 -1.19
N ALA A 26 -5.12 1.15 -2.49
CA ALA A 26 -3.93 0.75 -3.22
C ALA A 26 -2.90 1.88 -3.37
N GLN A 27 -3.36 3.13 -3.58
CA GLN A 27 -2.50 4.31 -3.60
C GLN A 27 -1.95 4.64 -2.20
N GLU A 28 -2.76 4.47 -1.15
CA GLU A 28 -2.29 4.65 0.23
C GLU A 28 -1.26 3.61 0.63
N LEU A 29 -1.37 2.36 0.13
CA LEU A 29 -0.35 1.33 0.35
C LEU A 29 1.02 1.76 -0.19
N GLU A 30 1.06 2.37 -1.39
CA GLU A 30 2.29 2.90 -1.99
C GLU A 30 2.94 3.95 -1.09
N ARG A 31 2.15 4.95 -0.69
CA ARG A 31 2.61 6.05 0.17
C ARG A 31 3.08 5.56 1.53
N ASN A 32 2.37 4.60 2.14
CA ASN A 32 2.75 4.07 3.44
C ASN A 32 4.02 3.21 3.36
N LEU A 33 4.23 2.46 2.28
CA LEU A 33 5.49 1.72 2.09
C LEU A 33 6.68 2.66 1.87
N ALA A 34 6.52 3.71 1.07
CA ALA A 34 7.54 4.76 0.91
C ALA A 34 7.84 5.45 2.25
N THR A 35 6.80 5.80 3.01
CA THR A 35 6.93 6.39 4.35
C THR A 35 7.62 5.44 5.33
N ALA A 36 7.25 4.16 5.38
CA ALA A 36 7.93 3.19 6.22
C ALA A 36 9.41 3.07 5.85
N MET A 37 9.69 2.97 4.54
CA MET A 37 11.05 2.91 4.02
C MET A 37 11.89 4.13 4.41
N SER A 38 11.30 5.33 4.38
CA SER A 38 12.04 6.56 4.71
C SER A 38 12.56 6.54 6.15
N PHE A 39 11.81 5.96 7.11
CA PHE A 39 12.31 5.77 8.47
C PHE A 39 13.46 4.77 8.55
N PHE A 40 13.37 3.64 7.83
CA PHE A 40 14.44 2.65 7.79
C PHE A 40 15.71 3.19 7.12
N GLU A 41 15.56 3.89 6.01
CA GLU A 41 16.66 4.56 5.31
C GLU A 41 17.23 5.70 6.13
N ALA A 42 16.40 6.52 6.79
CA ALA A 42 16.89 7.57 7.69
C ALA A 42 17.72 6.98 8.83
N ARG A 43 17.32 5.82 9.40
CA ARG A 43 18.13 5.11 10.40
C ARG A 43 19.43 4.56 9.83
N LYS A 44 19.40 3.93 8.65
CA LYS A 44 20.63 3.43 7.98
C LYS A 44 21.58 4.58 7.66
N ARG A 45 21.01 5.66 7.12
CA ARG A 45 21.67 6.92 6.85
C ARG A 45 22.04 7.65 8.13
N ALA A 46 21.60 7.26 9.34
CA ALA A 46 22.02 7.84 10.62
C ALA A 46 23.49 7.53 11.03
N VAL A 47 24.30 7.05 10.08
CA VAL A 47 25.74 7.35 9.99
C VAL A 47 25.98 8.86 9.74
N LEU A 48 25.05 9.55 9.09
CA LEU A 48 24.90 10.99 8.90
C LEU A 48 24.02 11.54 10.04
N LYS A 49 24.64 12.22 10.99
CA LYS A 49 24.09 12.43 12.35
C LYS A 49 22.83 13.33 12.44
N ARG A 50 22.52 14.14 11.43
CA ARG A 50 21.35 15.05 11.38
C ARG A 50 21.02 15.40 9.92
N PRO A 51 20.05 14.72 9.27
CA PRO A 51 19.65 15.08 7.91
C PRO A 51 18.97 16.46 7.91
N THR A 52 19.27 17.25 6.89
CA THR A 52 18.62 18.53 6.59
C THR A 52 17.24 18.29 5.94
N PRO A 53 16.31 19.26 5.99
CA PRO A 53 15.02 19.15 5.30
C PRO A 53 15.14 18.74 3.83
N ASN A 54 16.05 19.37 3.06
CA ASN A 54 16.26 19.01 1.65
C ASN A 54 16.69 17.55 1.45
N GLU A 55 17.50 16.99 2.35
CA GLU A 55 17.93 15.58 2.26
C GLU A 55 16.76 14.62 2.56
N ILE A 56 15.80 15.06 3.39
CA ILE A 56 14.57 14.30 3.67
C ILE A 56 13.63 14.38 2.45
N ASP A 57 13.42 15.58 1.90
CA ASP A 57 12.57 15.77 0.72
C ASP A 57 13.11 14.97 -0.48
N THR A 58 14.42 15.04 -0.73
CA THR A 58 15.06 14.24 -1.79
C THR A 58 14.87 12.75 -1.57
N LEU A 59 15.00 12.27 -0.32
CA LEU A 59 14.75 10.86 0.01
C LEU A 59 13.28 10.47 -0.24
N MET A 60 12.33 11.33 0.13
CA MET A 60 10.91 11.06 -0.10
C MET A 60 10.58 11.02 -1.59
N ASP A 61 11.11 11.97 -2.38
CA ASP A 61 10.95 12.00 -3.84
C ASP A 61 11.53 10.73 -4.51
N GLU A 62 12.70 10.27 -4.05
CA GLU A 62 13.32 9.02 -4.52
C GLU A 62 12.42 7.81 -4.25
N LEU A 63 11.81 7.75 -3.06
CA LEU A 63 10.98 6.63 -2.62
C LEU A 63 9.59 6.63 -3.25
N ASP A 64 8.98 7.79 -3.44
CA ASP A 64 7.67 7.94 -4.09
C ASP A 64 7.72 7.54 -5.58
N GLY A 65 8.88 7.70 -6.24
CA GLY A 65 9.11 7.26 -7.61
C GLY A 65 9.41 5.76 -7.77
N GLU A 66 9.63 5.04 -6.67
CA GLU A 66 10.10 3.66 -6.71
C GLU A 66 8.94 2.64 -6.83
N PRO A 67 9.06 1.61 -7.69
CA PRO A 67 8.04 0.57 -7.75
C PRO A 67 7.88 -0.16 -6.41
N ILE A 68 6.64 -0.43 -5.99
CA ILE A 68 6.31 -1.17 -4.76
C ILE A 68 7.15 -2.45 -4.59
N GLY A 69 7.34 -3.21 -5.67
CA GLY A 69 8.12 -4.44 -5.63
C GLY A 69 9.58 -4.23 -5.20
N GLU A 70 10.19 -3.11 -5.58
CA GLU A 70 11.54 -2.74 -5.14
C GLU A 70 11.55 -2.24 -3.70
N LEU A 71 10.55 -1.45 -3.29
CA LEU A 71 10.36 -1.06 -1.89
C LEU A 71 10.23 -2.28 -0.97
N ILE A 72 9.46 -3.31 -1.36
CA ILE A 72 9.31 -4.55 -0.58
C ILE A 72 10.66 -5.29 -0.47
N LYS A 73 11.40 -5.45 -1.57
CA LYS A 73 12.73 -6.10 -1.56
C LYS A 73 13.71 -5.37 -0.64
N ARG A 74 13.71 -4.03 -0.71
CA ARG A 74 14.54 -3.19 0.16
C ARG A 74 14.13 -3.34 1.62
N LEU A 75 12.84 -3.34 1.96
CA LEU A 75 12.35 -3.55 3.33
C LEU A 75 12.82 -4.92 3.86
N ASN A 76 12.70 -5.95 3.03
CA ASN A 76 13.16 -7.30 3.38
C ASN A 76 14.67 -7.34 3.67
N SER A 77 15.49 -6.52 2.97
CA SER A 77 16.93 -6.43 3.21
C SER A 77 17.31 -5.85 4.58
N PHE A 78 16.39 -5.15 5.25
CA PHE A 78 16.56 -4.70 6.63
C PHE A 78 16.31 -5.81 7.66
N HIS A 79 15.89 -7.02 7.23
CA HIS A 79 15.54 -8.15 8.08
C HIS A 79 14.43 -7.83 9.09
N VAL A 80 13.49 -6.97 8.70
CA VAL A 80 12.35 -6.55 9.54
C VAL A 80 11.06 -7.27 9.18
N LEU A 81 11.03 -7.96 8.04
CA LEU A 81 9.89 -8.75 7.58
C LEU A 81 10.15 -10.21 7.92
N ASP A 82 9.20 -10.85 8.58
CA ASP A 82 9.16 -12.31 8.59
C ASP A 82 8.62 -12.86 7.25
N PRO A 83 8.71 -14.18 6.99
CA PRO A 83 8.21 -14.75 5.74
C PRO A 83 6.73 -14.49 5.47
N SER A 84 5.90 -14.39 6.52
CA SER A 84 4.47 -14.15 6.40
C SER A 84 4.14 -12.70 6.08
N ASP A 85 4.89 -11.75 6.65
CA ASP A 85 4.82 -10.33 6.32
C ASP A 85 5.25 -10.10 4.87
N LEU A 86 6.34 -10.73 4.43
CA LEU A 86 6.80 -10.65 3.04
C LEU A 86 5.76 -11.21 2.07
N GLN A 87 5.13 -12.35 2.40
CA GLN A 87 4.04 -12.90 1.61
C GLN A 87 2.87 -11.91 1.53
N THR A 88 2.46 -11.34 2.66
CA THR A 88 1.36 -10.36 2.73
C THR A 88 1.62 -9.15 1.83
N LEU A 89 2.83 -8.58 1.85
CA LEU A 89 3.17 -7.45 0.99
C LEU A 89 3.22 -7.82 -0.50
N ASN A 90 3.69 -9.03 -0.83
CA ASN A 90 3.71 -9.51 -2.21
C ASN A 90 2.29 -9.76 -2.76
N GLU A 91 1.41 -10.32 -1.94
CA GLU A 91 -0.01 -10.50 -2.28
C GLU A 91 -0.69 -9.14 -2.48
N ALA A 92 -0.45 -8.19 -1.59
CA ALA A 92 -0.96 -6.82 -1.70
C ALA A 92 -0.46 -6.11 -2.97
N ASN A 93 0.83 -6.24 -3.31
CA ASN A 93 1.39 -5.69 -4.54
C ASN A 93 0.76 -6.33 -5.80
N SER A 94 0.57 -7.65 -5.79
CA SER A 94 -0.09 -8.37 -6.88
C SER A 94 -1.54 -7.89 -7.05
N ALA A 95 -2.30 -7.81 -5.96
CA ALA A 95 -3.68 -7.34 -5.96
C ALA A 95 -3.79 -5.88 -6.42
N ARG A 96 -2.90 -5.00 -5.96
CA ARG A 96 -2.79 -3.61 -6.42
C ARG A 96 -2.56 -3.53 -7.93
N ARG A 97 -1.65 -4.33 -8.48
CA ARG A 97 -1.39 -4.34 -9.93
C ARG A 97 -2.63 -4.73 -10.72
N VAL A 98 -3.38 -5.72 -10.23
CA VAL A 98 -4.66 -6.11 -10.83
C VAL A 98 -5.65 -4.94 -10.76
N LEU A 99 -5.89 -4.38 -9.58
CA LEU A 99 -6.83 -3.29 -9.38
C LEU A 99 -6.53 -2.07 -10.26
N VAL A 100 -5.28 -1.61 -10.28
CA VAL A 100 -4.92 -0.35 -10.93
C VAL A 100 -4.73 -0.50 -12.44
N HIS A 101 -4.16 -1.62 -12.91
CA HIS A 101 -3.70 -1.74 -14.29
C HIS A 101 -4.43 -2.79 -15.12
N HIS A 102 -4.95 -3.85 -14.49
CA HIS A 102 -5.43 -5.02 -15.25
C HIS A 102 -6.91 -5.32 -15.07
N ILE A 103 -7.62 -4.69 -14.13
CA ILE A 103 -9.02 -5.03 -13.83
C ILE A 103 -9.91 -4.90 -15.06
N GLY A 104 -9.74 -3.82 -15.85
CA GLY A 104 -10.46 -3.59 -17.09
C GLY A 104 -10.11 -4.61 -18.18
N LEU A 105 -8.84 -5.03 -18.25
CA LEU A 105 -8.36 -5.99 -19.24
C LEU A 105 -8.83 -7.43 -18.91
N ILE A 106 -8.70 -7.84 -17.65
CA ILE A 106 -9.06 -9.19 -17.17
C ILE A 106 -10.58 -9.39 -17.23
N HIS A 107 -11.36 -8.32 -17.06
CA HIS A 107 -12.81 -8.41 -16.95
C HIS A 107 -13.57 -7.71 -18.07
N ALA A 108 -12.91 -7.34 -19.18
CA ALA A 108 -13.53 -6.65 -20.31
C ALA A 108 -14.85 -7.32 -20.77
N GLU A 109 -14.88 -8.65 -20.85
CA GLU A 109 -16.05 -9.44 -21.23
C GLU A 109 -17.14 -9.51 -20.15
N LYS A 110 -16.77 -9.33 -18.88
CA LYS A 110 -17.74 -9.30 -17.77
C LYS A 110 -18.43 -7.95 -17.66
N PHE A 111 -17.77 -6.88 -18.08
CA PHE A 111 -18.38 -5.55 -18.17
C PHE A 111 -19.53 -5.50 -19.19
N SER A 112 -19.49 -6.33 -20.25
CA SER A 112 -20.57 -6.44 -21.23
C SER A 112 -21.65 -7.47 -20.87
N ALA A 113 -21.33 -8.43 -19.98
CA ALA A 113 -22.23 -9.53 -19.62
C ALA A 113 -23.17 -9.25 -18.41
N SER A 114 -23.14 -8.03 -17.86
CA SER A 114 -23.93 -7.63 -16.67
C SER A 114 -23.65 -8.44 -15.38
N ASP A 115 -22.52 -9.13 -15.27
CA ASP A 115 -22.11 -9.85 -14.04
C ASP A 115 -21.45 -8.90 -13.01
N VAL A 116 -22.21 -7.90 -12.56
CA VAL A 116 -21.72 -6.89 -11.63
C VAL A 116 -21.43 -7.48 -10.25
N VAL A 117 -22.21 -8.47 -9.82
CA VAL A 117 -22.02 -9.16 -8.54
C VAL A 117 -20.69 -9.90 -8.49
N GLY A 118 -20.34 -10.64 -9.55
CA GLY A 118 -19.05 -11.31 -9.65
C GLY A 118 -17.87 -10.33 -9.62
N LEU A 119 -18.01 -9.17 -10.27
CA LEU A 119 -17.01 -8.10 -10.25
C LEU A 119 -16.84 -7.48 -8.87
N CYS A 120 -17.94 -7.18 -8.18
CA CYS A 120 -17.92 -6.68 -6.80
C CYS A 120 -17.21 -7.63 -5.85
N HIS A 121 -17.48 -8.94 -5.95
CA HIS A 121 -16.81 -9.96 -5.13
C HIS A 121 -15.30 -9.99 -5.36
N GLU A 122 -14.88 -9.92 -6.62
CA GLU A 122 -13.46 -9.93 -6.98
C GLU A 122 -12.74 -8.67 -6.50
N VAL A 123 -13.33 -7.49 -6.70
CA VAL A 123 -12.82 -6.24 -6.13
C VAL A 123 -12.71 -6.33 -4.61
N GLY A 124 -13.69 -6.93 -3.95
CA GLY A 124 -13.67 -7.15 -2.50
C GLY A 124 -12.47 -7.99 -2.04
N LYS A 125 -12.14 -9.07 -2.74
CA LYS A 125 -10.96 -9.91 -2.43
C LYS A 125 -9.65 -9.16 -2.64
N LEU A 126 -9.51 -8.50 -3.79
CA LEU A 126 -8.31 -7.74 -4.13
C LEU A 126 -8.09 -6.61 -3.12
N ARG A 127 -9.17 -5.91 -2.76
CA ARG A 127 -9.16 -4.88 -1.72
C ARG A 127 -8.73 -5.44 -0.37
N ALA A 128 -9.20 -6.62 0.02
CA ALA A 128 -8.81 -7.22 1.31
C ALA A 128 -7.30 -7.50 1.37
N ALA A 129 -6.70 -8.01 0.29
CA ALA A 129 -5.26 -8.20 0.20
C ALA A 129 -4.49 -6.88 0.29
N VAL A 130 -4.93 -5.85 -0.44
CA VAL A 130 -4.36 -4.50 -0.35
C VAL A 130 -4.46 -3.94 1.07
N PHE A 131 -5.62 -4.08 1.71
CA PHE A 131 -5.85 -3.60 3.08
C PHE A 131 -4.94 -4.27 4.11
N HIS A 132 -4.69 -5.58 3.99
CA HIS A 132 -3.72 -6.27 4.84
C HIS A 132 -2.30 -5.74 4.65
N GLY A 133 -1.87 -5.51 3.40
CA GLY A 133 -0.59 -4.89 3.11
C GLY A 133 -0.50 -3.45 3.68
N LEU A 134 -1.56 -2.68 3.55
CA LEU A 134 -1.65 -1.31 4.05
C LEU A 134 -1.48 -1.28 5.57
N TYR A 135 -2.22 -2.14 6.28
CA TYR A 135 -2.14 -2.25 7.73
C TYR A 135 -0.74 -2.67 8.19
N LEU A 136 -0.12 -3.64 7.51
CA LEU A 136 1.25 -4.06 7.80
C LEU A 136 2.26 -2.92 7.58
N SER A 137 2.16 -2.20 6.46
CA SER A 137 3.06 -1.07 6.16
C SER A 137 2.99 0.04 7.23
N ALA A 138 1.78 0.37 7.70
CA ALA A 138 1.58 1.34 8.79
C ALA A 138 2.21 0.86 10.11
N ARG A 139 2.03 -0.43 10.44
CA ARG A 139 2.66 -1.03 11.65
C ARG A 139 4.18 -1.02 11.58
N LEU A 140 4.77 -1.26 10.41
CA LEU A 140 6.22 -1.20 10.22
C LEU A 140 6.75 0.22 10.45
N ALA A 141 6.09 1.23 9.88
CA ALA A 141 6.43 2.64 10.10
C ALA A 141 6.32 3.01 11.59
N GLU A 142 5.21 2.69 12.25
CA GLU A 142 4.99 2.95 13.67
C GLU A 142 6.06 2.29 14.55
N THR A 143 6.39 1.03 14.27
CA THR A 143 7.41 0.29 15.02
C THR A 143 8.76 0.99 14.95
N GLU A 144 9.14 1.45 13.76
CA GLU A 144 10.43 2.11 13.54
C GLU A 144 10.45 3.53 14.15
N ILE A 145 9.38 4.31 14.03
CA ILE A 145 9.24 5.62 14.69
C ILE A 145 9.39 5.49 16.20
N ASN A 146 8.69 4.52 16.81
CA ASN A 146 8.73 4.27 18.25
C ASN A 146 10.13 3.86 18.70
N ARG A 147 10.82 3.07 17.89
CA ARG A 147 12.20 2.68 18.16
C ARG A 147 13.16 3.87 18.07
N MET A 148 13.13 4.65 16.99
CA MET A 148 13.97 5.85 16.83
C MET A 148 13.74 6.82 17.99
N SER A 149 12.49 6.99 18.42
CA SER A 149 12.13 7.84 19.57
C SER A 149 12.74 7.33 20.88
N ARG A 150 12.78 6.01 21.12
CA ARG A 150 13.45 5.43 22.29
C ARG A 150 14.96 5.65 22.24
N GLU A 151 15.59 5.39 21.10
CA GLU A 151 17.03 5.60 20.91
C GLU A 151 17.43 7.07 21.15
N ALA A 152 16.62 8.02 20.66
CA ALA A 152 16.83 9.45 20.90
C ALA A 152 16.74 9.82 22.39
N LYS A 153 15.72 9.30 23.11
CA LYS A 153 15.56 9.53 24.56
C LYS A 153 16.73 8.94 25.35
N SER A 154 17.19 7.74 25.03
CA SER A 154 18.34 7.12 25.69
C SER A 154 19.63 7.93 25.51
N ARG A 155 19.85 8.54 24.34
CA ARG A 155 21.00 9.44 24.11
C ARG A 155 20.90 10.74 24.89
N ALA A 156 19.70 11.28 25.07
CA ALA A 156 19.50 12.51 25.84
C ALA A 156 19.73 12.32 27.35
N ASN A 157 19.50 11.12 27.87
CA ASN A 157 19.66 10.80 29.30
C ASN A 157 21.05 10.22 29.65
N GLY A 158 21.91 9.96 28.65
CA GLY A 158 23.24 9.38 28.82
C GLY A 158 24.40 10.38 28.70
N ASN A 159 24.10 11.68 28.60
CA ASN A 159 25.02 12.81 28.68
C ASN A 159 24.72 13.65 29.92
#